data_AF-A0A1I7ZUQ6-F1
#
_entry.id   AF-A0A1I7ZUQ6-F1
#
_cell.length_a   1.000
_cell.length_b   1.000
_cell.length_c   1.000
_cell.angle_alpha   90.00
_cell.angle_beta   90.00
_cell.angle_gamma   90.00
#
_symmetry.space_group_name_H-M   'P 1'
#
loop_
_entity.id
_entity.type
_entity.pdbx_description
1 polymer ?
#
loop_
_entity_poly.entity_id
_entity_poly.type
_entity_poly.pdbx_seq_one_letter_code
_entity_poly.pdbx_strand_id
1 'polypeptide(L)'
;MFTKLTGRVCTLIPRSHVRRYFCTINVEMKKEGIEKQRARLLYQSKKRGILENDILIGGFAEQNLKTLSQEQLDRYDAIINGEHMEWDLFYYVSGKKPAPKNLQECEVFQLITQYANDKKK
;
A
#
# COMPACT_ATOMS: atom_id res chain seq x y z
N MET A 1 -8.67 3.18 61.33
CA MET A 1 -9.54 2.98 60.15
C MET A 1 -8.67 2.84 58.92
N PHE A 2 -8.98 1.81 58.15
CA PHE A 2 -8.35 1.35 56.93
C PHE A 2 -8.30 2.37 55.78
N THR A 3 -7.23 2.27 54.98
CA THR A 3 -7.12 2.54 53.53
C THR A 3 -7.05 4.03 53.10
N LYS A 4 -6.12 4.51 52.25
CA LYS A 4 -5.38 3.90 51.15
C LYS A 4 -4.01 4.58 50.96
N LEU A 5 -2.96 3.78 50.76
CA LEU A 5 -1.77 4.16 50.00
C LEU A 5 -2.14 4.25 48.52
N THR A 6 -2.03 5.43 47.91
CA THR A 6 -2.01 5.62 46.45
C THR A 6 -1.06 6.79 46.19
N GLY A 7 0.22 6.57 45.96
CA GLY A 7 0.72 5.98 44.73
C GLY A 7 0.80 7.07 43.67
N ARG A 8 1.95 7.75 43.58
CA ARG A 8 2.31 8.54 42.39
C ARG A 8 2.33 7.58 41.22
N VAL A 9 1.31 7.62 40.37
CA VAL A 9 1.36 6.94 39.08
C VAL A 9 1.51 8.02 38.03
N CYS A 10 2.70 8.07 37.45
CA CYS A 10 3.06 8.84 36.27
C CYS A 10 1.88 8.85 35.29
N THR A 11 1.41 10.04 34.95
CA THR A 11 0.51 10.27 33.83
C THR A 11 1.07 9.60 32.59
N LEU A 12 0.32 8.63 32.09
CA LEU A 12 0.61 7.84 30.90
C LEU A 12 0.83 8.77 29.70
N ILE A 13 2.07 8.77 29.21
CA ILE A 13 2.39 9.18 27.85
C ILE A 13 2.04 7.97 26.96
N PRO A 14 1.02 7.99 26.08
CA PRO A 14 0.90 6.95 25.07
C PRO A 14 1.77 7.38 23.88
N ARG A 15 3.08 7.21 24.00
CA ARG A 15 3.98 7.27 22.85
C ARG A 15 4.62 5.91 22.64
N SER A 16 4.37 5.40 21.43
CA SER A 16 5.32 4.65 20.61
C SER A 16 5.80 3.29 21.11
N HIS A 17 5.09 2.24 20.70
CA HIS A 17 5.67 0.94 20.35
C HIS A 17 4.66 0.15 19.50
N VAL A 18 4.50 0.46 18.22
CA VAL A 18 5.21 -0.23 17.12
C VAL A 18 5.32 -1.73 17.38
N ARG A 19 4.28 -2.48 17.04
CA ARG A 19 4.38 -3.93 16.85
C ARG A 19 3.41 -4.42 15.79
N ARG A 20 3.58 -3.91 14.57
CA ARG A 20 3.20 -4.69 13.40
C ARG A 20 4.44 -5.45 12.96
N TYR A 21 4.34 -6.77 12.94
CA TYR A 21 5.21 -7.62 12.16
C TYR A 21 4.99 -7.25 10.68
N PHE A 22 5.62 -6.17 10.23
CA PHE A 22 5.93 -6.00 8.83
C PHE A 22 7.41 -6.36 8.74
N CYS A 23 7.68 -7.46 8.04
CA CYS A 23 9.01 -7.78 7.56
C CYS A 23 9.44 -6.62 6.66
N THR A 24 10.01 -5.57 7.24
CA THR A 24 10.63 -4.48 6.51
C THR A 24 11.96 -5.00 5.98
N ILE A 25 11.91 -5.87 4.98
CA ILE A 25 13.02 -5.92 4.04
C ILE A 25 12.60 -5.00 2.90
N ASN A 26 12.91 -3.71 3.08
CA ASN A 26 13.22 -2.87 1.93
C ASN A 26 14.48 -3.48 1.32
N VAL A 27 14.30 -4.53 0.52
CA VAL A 27 15.39 -4.99 -0.33
C VAL A 27 15.54 -3.90 -1.36
N GLU A 28 16.62 -3.13 -1.28
CA GLU A 28 17.06 -2.35 -2.43
C GLU A 28 17.38 -3.34 -3.55
N MET A 29 16.41 -3.58 -4.42
CA MET A 29 16.51 -4.58 -5.48
C MET A 29 17.40 -4.01 -6.59
N LYS A 30 18.68 -4.39 -6.50
CA LYS A 30 19.67 -4.34 -7.58
C LYS A 30 19.00 -4.79 -8.89
N LYS A 31 18.94 -3.91 -9.90
CA LYS A 31 18.27 -4.08 -11.22
C LYS A 31 18.12 -5.55 -11.62
N GLU A 32 17.02 -6.17 -11.22
CA GLU A 32 16.66 -7.51 -11.65
C GLU A 32 16.11 -7.44 -13.08
N GLY A 33 16.06 -8.57 -13.78
CA GLY A 33 15.38 -8.63 -15.07
C GLY A 33 13.91 -8.21 -14.93
N ILE A 34 13.39 -7.50 -15.94
CA ILE A 34 12.03 -6.94 -15.99
C ILE A 34 10.97 -7.99 -15.62
N GLU A 35 11.16 -9.23 -16.06
CA GLU A 35 10.26 -10.35 -15.77
C GLU A 35 10.22 -10.74 -14.29
N LYS A 36 11.37 -10.70 -13.59
CA LYS A 36 11.42 -10.96 -12.14
C LYS A 36 10.71 -9.87 -11.37
N GLN A 37 10.90 -8.61 -11.76
CA GLN A 37 10.19 -7.48 -11.15
C GLN A 37 8.68 -7.61 -11.33
N ARG A 38 8.20 -7.96 -12.52
CA ARG A 38 6.77 -8.20 -12.77
C ARG A 38 6.21 -9.32 -11.89
N ALA A 39 6.91 -10.44 -11.78
CA ALA A 39 6.48 -11.55 -10.92
C ALA A 39 6.42 -11.14 -9.43
N ARG A 40 7.43 -10.40 -8.95
CA ARG A 40 7.49 -9.86 -7.59
C ARG A 40 6.34 -8.89 -7.31
N LEU A 41 6.09 -7.94 -8.21
CA LEU A 41 5.01 -6.95 -8.10
C LEU A 41 3.63 -7.61 -8.12
N LEU A 42 3.45 -8.62 -8.98
CA LEU A 42 2.22 -9.40 -9.02
C LEU A 42 1.96 -10.12 -7.70
N TYR A 43 2.99 -10.78 -7.16
CA TYR A 43 2.88 -11.47 -5.88
C TYR A 43 2.53 -10.51 -4.72
N GLN A 44 3.22 -9.37 -4.64
CA GLN A 44 2.92 -8.34 -3.62
C GLN A 44 1.50 -7.79 -3.74
N SER A 45 1.02 -7.61 -4.97
CA SER A 45 -0.34 -7.15 -5.24
C SER A 45 -1.40 -8.16 -4.78
N LYS A 46 -1.08 -9.46 -4.85
CA LYS A 46 -1.95 -10.59 -4.47
C LYS A 46 -1.87 -10.99 -2.98
N LYS A 47 -1.00 -10.34 -2.20
CA LYS A 47 -0.72 -10.68 -0.79
C LYS A 47 -0.90 -9.47 0.10
N ARG A 48 -1.99 -8.72 -0.14
CA ARG A 48 -2.34 -7.54 0.65
C ARG A 48 -3.16 -7.90 1.88
N GLY A 49 -3.18 -7.00 2.86
CA GLY A 49 -3.85 -7.17 4.15
C GLY A 49 -5.37 -7.06 4.10
N ILE A 50 -5.94 -6.44 3.05
CA ILE A 50 -7.40 -6.36 2.84
C ILE A 50 -7.79 -6.99 1.50
N LEU A 51 -8.92 -7.71 1.50
CA LEU A 51 -9.43 -8.45 0.34
C LEU A 51 -9.81 -7.52 -0.81
N GLU A 52 -10.32 -6.33 -0.50
CA GLU A 52 -10.75 -5.35 -1.50
C GLU A 52 -9.57 -4.85 -2.35
N ASN A 53 -8.41 -4.61 -1.72
CA ASN A 53 -7.20 -4.22 -2.46
C ASN A 53 -6.64 -5.39 -3.25
N ASP A 54 -6.69 -6.60 -2.70
CA ASP A 54 -6.25 -7.81 -3.41
C ASP A 54 -7.01 -7.98 -4.73
N ILE A 55 -8.34 -7.85 -4.70
CA ILE A 55 -9.18 -7.99 -5.89
C ILE A 55 -8.93 -6.84 -6.89
N LEU A 56 -8.89 -5.59 -6.42
CA LEU A 56 -8.71 -4.44 -7.29
C LEU A 56 -7.31 -4.37 -7.89
N ILE A 57 -6.28 -4.37 -7.04
CA ILE A 57 -4.89 -4.16 -7.43
C ILE A 57 -4.31 -5.45 -8.01
N GLY A 58 -4.64 -6.62 -7.45
CA GLY A 58 -4.23 -7.90 -8.00
C GLY A 58 -4.80 -8.12 -9.40
N GLY A 59 -6.09 -7.84 -9.60
CA GLY A 59 -6.71 -7.93 -10.93
C GLY A 59 -6.13 -6.94 -11.94
N PHE A 60 -5.83 -5.71 -11.52
CA PHE A 60 -5.12 -4.72 -12.34
C PHE A 60 -3.73 -5.22 -12.73
N ALA A 61 -2.98 -5.75 -11.77
CA ALA A 61 -1.61 -6.23 -11.95
C ALA A 61 -1.53 -7.39 -12.96
N GLU A 62 -2.46 -8.34 -12.91
CA GLU A 62 -2.51 -9.49 -13.84
C GLU A 62 -2.65 -9.07 -15.30
N GLN A 63 -3.41 -8.01 -15.55
CA GLN A 63 -3.72 -7.53 -16.91
C GLN A 63 -2.68 -6.52 -17.41
N ASN A 64 -2.21 -5.61 -16.56
CA ASN A 64 -1.43 -4.46 -16.99
C ASN A 64 0.08 -4.64 -16.80
N LEU A 65 0.57 -5.43 -15.84
CA LEU A 65 2.03 -5.54 -15.61
C LEU A 65 2.83 -6.03 -16.82
N LYS A 66 2.19 -6.77 -17.74
CA LYS A 66 2.81 -7.26 -18.97
C LYS A 66 3.06 -6.16 -20.00
N THR A 67 2.22 -5.11 -20.00
CA THR A 67 2.28 -4.01 -20.98
C THR A 67 3.05 -2.80 -20.46
N LEU A 68 3.18 -2.66 -19.14
CA LEU A 68 3.90 -1.54 -18.53
C LEU A 68 5.41 -1.58 -18.83
N SER A 69 5.96 -0.37 -19.03
CA SER A 69 7.39 -0.11 -19.18
C SER A 69 8.13 -0.20 -17.83
N GLN A 70 9.47 -0.23 -17.87
CA GLN A 70 10.28 -0.30 -16.65
C GLN A 70 10.00 0.87 -15.70
N GLU A 71 9.96 2.11 -16.20
CA GLU A 71 9.69 3.29 -15.38
C GLU A 71 8.30 3.22 -14.73
N GLN A 72 7.31 2.73 -15.46
CA GLN A 72 5.96 2.51 -14.92
C GLN A 72 5.92 1.43 -13.85
N LEU A 73 6.71 0.35 -13.99
CA LEU A 73 6.83 -0.68 -12.96
C LEU A 73 7.47 -0.12 -11.68
N ASP A 74 8.43 0.79 -11.80
CA ASP A 74 9.06 1.46 -10.65
C ASP A 74 8.10 2.44 -9.97
N ARG A 75 7.30 3.20 -10.76
CA ARG A 75 6.20 4.02 -10.23
C ARG A 75 5.14 3.17 -9.54
N TYR A 76 4.80 2.02 -10.11
CA TYR A 76 3.88 1.07 -9.51
C TYR A 76 4.41 0.54 -8.18
N ASP A 77 5.69 0.11 -8.13
CA ASP A 77 6.36 -0.34 -6.90
C ASP A 77 6.26 0.75 -5.81
N ALA A 78 6.55 2.01 -6.15
CA ALA A 78 6.45 3.14 -5.23
C ALA A 78 5.02 3.39 -4.71
N ILE A 79 3.99 3.17 -5.52
CA ILE A 79 2.58 3.28 -5.08
C ILE A 79 2.24 2.16 -4.11
N ILE A 80 2.64 0.91 -4.42
CA ILE A 80 2.24 -0.25 -3.62
C ILE A 80 3.05 -0.41 -2.32
N ASN A 81 4.33 -0.06 -2.34
CA ASN A 81 5.26 -0.17 -1.21
C ASN A 81 5.52 1.18 -0.54
N GLY A 82 4.80 2.22 -0.96
CA GLY A 82 4.91 3.56 -0.40
C GLY A 82 4.43 3.66 1.05
N GLU A 83 4.50 4.87 1.59
CA GLU A 83 4.21 5.17 2.99
C GLU A 83 2.70 5.13 3.33
N HIS A 84 1.83 4.96 2.34
CA HIS A 84 0.38 5.02 2.53
C HIS A 84 -0.18 3.73 3.12
N MET A 85 -1.08 3.87 4.10
CA MET A 85 -1.81 2.73 4.66
C MET A 85 -2.73 2.10 3.60
N GLU A 86 -2.89 0.78 3.67
CA GLU A 86 -3.67 0.00 2.69
C GLU A 86 -5.13 0.47 2.57
N TRP A 87 -5.74 0.89 3.69
CA TRP A 87 -7.08 1.48 3.71
C TRP A 87 -7.16 2.80 2.95
N ASP A 88 -6.16 3.68 3.09
CA ASP A 88 -6.11 4.94 2.36
C ASP A 88 -5.97 4.69 0.86
N LEU A 89 -5.13 3.73 0.46
CA LEU A 89 -4.97 3.33 -0.94
C LEU A 89 -6.30 2.89 -1.56
N PHE A 90 -7.08 2.08 -0.84
CA PHE A 90 -8.42 1.67 -1.28
C PHE A 90 -9.34 2.87 -1.50
N TYR A 91 -9.38 3.82 -0.55
CA TYR A 91 -10.25 5.00 -0.63
C TYR A 91 -9.86 5.93 -1.77
N TYR A 92 -8.56 6.09 -2.03
CA TYR A 92 -8.04 6.87 -3.14
C TYR A 92 -8.42 6.26 -4.49
N VAL A 93 -8.18 4.96 -4.67
CA VAL A 93 -8.53 4.24 -5.91
C VAL A 93 -10.05 4.22 -6.12
N SER A 94 -10.82 4.04 -5.04
CA SER A 94 -12.28 4.05 -5.10
C SER A 94 -12.89 5.43 -5.37
N GLY A 95 -12.11 6.51 -5.26
CA GLY A 95 -12.59 7.89 -5.38
C GLY A 95 -13.42 8.38 -4.19
N LYS A 96 -13.38 7.67 -3.05
CA LYS A 96 -14.08 8.05 -1.82
C LYS A 96 -13.35 9.17 -1.05
N LYS A 97 -12.04 9.28 -1.25
CA LYS A 97 -11.17 10.30 -0.64
C LYS A 97 -10.24 10.86 -1.72
N PRO A 98 -9.95 12.17 -1.72
CA PRO A 98 -8.97 12.73 -2.64
C PRO A 98 -7.58 12.20 -2.31
N ALA A 99 -6.88 11.68 -3.32
CA ALA A 99 -5.48 11.26 -3.19
C ALA A 99 -4.58 12.49 -2.99
N PRO A 100 -3.40 12.36 -2.33
CA PRO A 100 -2.39 13.43 -2.33
C PRO A 100 -1.94 13.77 -3.75
N LYS A 101 -1.54 15.03 -4.00
CA LYS A 101 -1.13 15.52 -5.34
C LYS A 101 -0.07 14.64 -5.99
N ASN A 102 0.94 14.24 -5.22
CA ASN A 102 2.02 13.35 -5.68
C ASN A 102 1.51 12.04 -6.30
N LEU A 103 0.40 11.47 -5.80
CA LEU A 103 -0.19 10.27 -6.37
C LEU A 103 -1.07 10.57 -7.58
N GLN A 104 -1.79 11.70 -7.58
CA GLN A 104 -2.64 12.10 -8.71
C GLN A 104 -1.82 12.40 -9.97
N GLU A 105 -0.61 12.92 -9.80
CA GLU A 105 0.32 13.21 -10.89
C GLU A 105 0.98 11.95 -11.48
N CYS A 106 0.90 10.81 -10.79
CA CYS A 106 1.43 9.54 -11.29
C CYS A 106 0.50 8.93 -12.35
N GLU A 107 1.05 8.70 -13.55
CA GLU A 107 0.34 8.04 -14.67
C GLU A 107 -0.26 6.68 -14.27
N VAL A 108 0.49 5.88 -13.51
CA VAL A 108 0.09 4.52 -13.14
C VAL A 108 -1.08 4.54 -12.17
N PHE A 109 -1.13 5.53 -11.29
CA PHE A 109 -2.25 5.70 -10.36
C PHE A 109 -3.55 5.99 -11.12
N GLN A 110 -3.48 6.83 -12.16
CA GLN A 110 -4.63 7.13 -13.02
C GLN A 110 -5.13 5.87 -13.74
N LEU A 111 -4.23 5.01 -14.23
CA LEU A 111 -4.59 3.72 -14.83
C LEU A 111 -5.31 2.80 -13.84
N ILE A 112 -4.85 2.75 -12.58
CA ILE A 112 -5.51 1.95 -11.53
C ILE A 112 -6.91 2.49 -11.24
N THR A 113 -7.06 3.81 -11.11
CA THR A 113 -8.38 4.45 -10.88
C THR A 113 -9.31 4.21 -12.07
N GLN A 114 -8.81 4.28 -13.30
CA GLN A 114 -9.59 3.98 -14.50
C GLN A 114 -10.09 2.52 -14.46
N TYR A 115 -9.19 1.56 -14.21
CA TYR A 115 -9.57 0.16 -14.06
C TYR A 115 -10.62 -0.07 -12.97
N ALA A 116 -10.49 0.61 -11.83
CA ALA A 116 -11.47 0.52 -10.75
C ALA A 116 -12.84 1.10 -11.15
N ASN A 117 -12.88 2.13 -11.99
CA ASN A 117 -14.13 2.70 -12.50
C ASN A 117 -14.78 1.80 -13.56
N ASP A 118 -14.00 1.19 -14.45
CA ASP A 118 -14.50 0.22 -15.44
C ASP A 118 -15.17 -0.99 -14.78
N LYS A 119 -14.63 -1.46 -13.64
CA LYS A 119 -15.21 -2.59 -12.87
C LYS A 119 -16.46 -2.26 -12.06
N LYS A 120 -16.74 -0.98 -11.81
CA LYS A 120 -17.97 -0.55 -11.12
C LYS A 120 -19.20 -0.55 -12.02
N LYS A 121 -18.99 -0.54 -13.34
CA LYS A 121 -20.03 -0.51 -14.36
C LYS A 121 -20.55 -1.92 -14.65
#